data_AF-A0A962TDH7-F1
#
_entry.id   AF-A0A962TDH7-F1
#
_cell.length_a   1.000
_cell.length_b   1.000
_cell.length_c   1.000
_cell.angle_alpha   90.00
_cell.angle_beta   90.00
_cell.angle_gamma   90.00
#
_symmetry.space_group_name_H-M   'P 1'
#
loop_
_entity.id
_entity.type
_entity.pdbx_description
1 polymer ?
#
loop_
_entity_poly.entity_id
_entity_poly.type
_entity_poly.pdbx_seq_one_letter_code
_entity_poly.pdbx_strand_id
1 'polypeptide(L)'
;RLGEAVRDKATPQQIMDHLAAAQDQTLARLQQVGGMKRCEPRLAEPRDPQYWFDRPGAPKPKLADEEGQGVTVDYETLLQAWREGRVGI
;
A
#
# COMPACT_ATOMS: atom_id res chain seq x y z
N ARG A 1 11.69 -6.45 -9.44
CA ARG A 1 11.91 -5.35 -10.43
C ARG A 1 10.54 -4.90 -10.92
N LEU A 2 10.30 -3.61 -11.20
CA LEU A 2 8.98 -3.11 -11.64
C LEU A 2 8.39 -3.84 -12.87
N GLY A 3 9.23 -4.44 -13.72
CA GLY A 3 8.80 -5.24 -14.87
C GLY A 3 8.00 -6.50 -14.54
N GLU A 4 8.00 -6.97 -13.29
CA GLU A 4 7.16 -8.11 -12.83
C GLU A 4 5.71 -7.69 -12.53
N ALA A 5 5.50 -6.41 -12.22
CA ALA A 5 4.19 -5.84 -11.88
C ALA A 5 3.21 -5.85 -13.06
N VAL A 6 3.73 -5.72 -14.27
CA VAL A 6 2.93 -5.60 -15.51
C VAL A 6 2.44 -6.98 -16.00
N ARG A 7 2.84 -8.08 -15.35
CA ARG A 7 2.61 -9.45 -15.84
C ARG A 7 1.83 -10.35 -14.88
N ASP A 8 1.08 -9.78 -13.93
CA ASP A 8 0.29 -10.49 -12.90
C ASP A 8 1.10 -11.51 -12.08
N LYS A 9 2.42 -11.35 -11.96
CA LYS A 9 3.29 -12.33 -11.30
C LYS A 9 3.40 -12.14 -9.79
N ALA A 10 2.93 -11.02 -9.25
CA ALA A 10 3.02 -10.68 -7.83
C ALA A 10 1.94 -9.66 -7.45
N THR A 11 1.52 -9.67 -6.17
CA THR A 11 0.60 -8.66 -5.64
C THR A 11 1.24 -7.28 -5.58
N PRO A 12 0.47 -6.17 -5.63
CA PRO A 12 1.01 -4.82 -5.48
C PRO A 12 1.91 -4.66 -4.25
N GLN A 13 1.51 -5.26 -3.11
CA GLN A 13 2.30 -5.21 -1.88
C GLN A 13 3.67 -5.86 -2.06
N GLN A 14 3.73 -7.10 -2.56
CA GLN A 14 4.99 -7.82 -2.80
C GLN A 14 5.93 -7.06 -3.73
N ILE A 15 5.38 -6.42 -4.77
CA ILE A 15 6.17 -5.62 -5.72
C ILE A 15 6.81 -4.41 -5.01
N MET A 16 6.03 -3.71 -4.19
CA MET A 16 6.51 -2.56 -3.43
C MET A 16 7.53 -2.96 -2.37
N ASP A 17 7.33 -4.10 -1.71
CA ASP A 17 8.31 -4.66 -0.75
C ASP A 17 9.63 -5.02 -1.44
N HIS A 18 9.57 -5.66 -2.61
CA HIS A 18 10.76 -5.96 -3.40
C HIS A 18 11.47 -4.69 -3.90
N LEU A 19 10.71 -3.64 -4.24
CA LEU A 19 11.27 -2.35 -4.63
C LEU A 19 11.98 -1.68 -3.46
N ALA A 20 11.34 -1.64 -2.28
CA ALA A 20 11.91 -1.07 -1.07
C ALA A 20 13.21 -1.78 -0.67
N ALA A 21 13.20 -3.13 -0.66
CA ALA A 21 14.40 -3.91 -0.35
C ALA A 21 15.58 -3.61 -1.30
N ALA A 22 15.32 -3.41 -2.59
CA ALA A 22 16.35 -3.05 -3.56
C ALA A 22 16.89 -1.62 -3.34
N GLN A 23 16.04 -0.69 -2.93
CA GLN A 23 16.44 0.66 -2.55
C GLN A 23 17.32 0.62 -1.29
N ASP A 24 16.91 -0.11 -0.26
CA ASP A 24 17.66 -0.26 0.99
C ASP A 24 19.04 -0.87 0.76
N GLN A 25 19.13 -1.92 -0.09
CA GLN A 25 20.41 -2.51 -0.45
C GLN A 25 21.35 -1.48 -1.11
N THR A 26 20.80 -0.62 -1.96
CA THR A 26 21.57 0.44 -2.63
C THR A 26 22.04 1.49 -1.62
N LEU A 27 21.16 1.94 -0.72
CA LEU A 27 21.47 2.94 0.31
C LEU A 27 22.47 2.39 1.35
N ALA A 28 22.32 1.13 1.75
CA ALA A 28 23.26 0.45 2.66
C ALA A 28 24.68 0.43 2.08
N ARG A 29 24.82 0.12 0.79
CA ARG A 29 26.12 0.16 0.12
C ARG A 29 26.71 1.57 0.09
N LEU A 30 25.89 2.59 -0.17
CA LEU A 30 26.34 3.99 -0.15
C LEU A 30 26.84 4.41 1.24
N GLN A 31 26.11 4.00 2.29
CA GLN A 31 26.51 4.23 3.68
C GLN A 31 27.83 3.51 4.05
N GLN A 32 28.04 2.29 3.53
CA GLN A 32 29.25 1.51 3.80
C GLN A 32 30.50 2.06 3.12
N VAL A 33 30.38 2.47 1.86
CA VAL A 33 31.53 2.99 1.08
C VAL A 33 32.06 4.27 1.71
N GLY A 34 31.17 5.13 2.21
CA GLY A 34 31.56 6.44 2.75
C GLY A 34 32.10 7.38 1.66
N GLY A 35 31.97 8.68 1.88
CA GLY A 35 32.56 9.68 0.96
C GLY A 35 31.60 10.79 0.53
N MET A 36 30.34 10.73 0.93
CA MET A 36 29.43 11.86 0.80
C MET A 36 29.73 12.90 1.88
N LYS A 37 30.21 14.09 1.49
CA LYS A 37 30.58 15.17 2.43
C LYS A 37 29.37 15.81 3.13
N ARG A 38 28.16 15.65 2.59
CA ARG A 38 26.93 16.27 3.10
C ARG A 38 25.75 15.33 2.90
N CYS A 39 24.94 15.15 3.94
CA CYS A 39 23.73 14.31 3.94
C CYS A 39 23.97 12.86 3.47
N GLU A 40 24.97 12.20 4.06
CA GLU A 40 25.17 10.77 3.82
C GLU A 40 23.94 9.97 4.25
N PRO A 41 23.40 9.09 3.39
CA PRO A 41 22.26 8.25 3.75
C PRO A 41 22.64 7.33 4.92
N ARG A 42 21.78 7.31 5.93
CA ARG A 42 21.83 6.34 7.03
C ARG A 42 20.59 5.48 6.94
N LEU A 43 20.79 4.18 6.74
CA LEU A 43 19.71 3.23 6.73
C LEU A 43 19.10 3.16 8.13
N ALA A 44 17.78 3.25 8.18
CA ALA A 44 17.04 3.09 9.43
C ALA A 44 16.87 1.60 9.75
N GLU A 45 16.67 1.28 11.02
CA GLU A 45 16.28 -0.06 11.43
C GLU A 45 14.91 -0.43 10.85
N PRO A 46 14.69 -1.69 10.44
CA PRO A 46 13.38 -2.17 10.01
C PRO A 46 12.31 -1.93 11.08
N ARG A 47 11.11 -1.55 10.62
CA ARG A 47 9.95 -1.32 11.47
C ARG A 47 8.78 -2.16 11.00
N ASP A 48 7.97 -2.59 11.95
CA ASP A 48 6.68 -3.21 11.65
C ASP A 48 5.78 -2.21 10.90
N PRO A 49 5.01 -2.63 9.89
CA PRO A 49 4.10 -1.73 9.16
C PRO A 49 3.15 -0.94 10.06
N GLN A 50 2.71 -1.51 11.20
CA GLN A 50 1.81 -0.86 12.15
C GLN A 50 2.40 0.46 12.68
N TYR A 51 3.72 0.51 12.89
CA TYR A 51 4.41 1.72 13.30
C TYR A 51 4.16 2.90 12.34
N TRP A 52 4.02 2.61 11.04
CA TRP A 52 3.72 3.63 10.04
C TRP A 52 2.23 3.93 9.95
N PHE A 53 1.37 2.91 10.10
CA PHE A 53 -0.09 3.09 10.11
C PHE A 53 -0.61 3.89 11.31
N ASP A 54 0.09 3.84 12.44
CA ASP A 54 -0.27 4.60 13.65
C ASP A 54 0.06 6.09 13.56
N ARG A 55 0.77 6.54 12.51
CA ARG A 55 1.17 7.93 12.36
C ARG A 55 0.00 8.84 11.94
N PRO A 56 -0.01 10.11 12.39
CA PRO A 56 -1.03 11.06 11.95
C PRO A 56 -0.95 11.26 10.44
N GLY A 57 -2.11 11.14 9.77
CA GLY A 57 -2.21 11.28 8.30
C GLY A 57 -1.72 10.07 7.49
N ALA A 58 -1.43 8.94 8.15
CA ALA A 58 -1.01 7.73 7.47
C ALA A 58 -2.11 7.13 6.58
N PRO A 59 -1.74 6.39 5.51
CA PRO A 59 -2.68 5.57 4.76
C PRO A 59 -3.33 4.51 5.65
N LYS A 60 -4.54 4.08 5.29
CA LYS A 60 -5.25 3.05 6.05
C LYS A 60 -4.71 1.65 5.70
N PRO A 61 -4.53 0.77 6.71
CA PRO A 61 -4.17 -0.61 6.44
C PRO A 61 -5.31 -1.31 5.69
N LYS A 62 -4.96 -2.36 4.94
CA LYS A 62 -5.92 -3.21 4.27
C LYS A 62 -6.86 -3.84 5.29
N LEU A 63 -8.17 -3.73 5.07
CA LEU A 63 -9.16 -4.39 5.91
C LEU A 63 -9.31 -5.86 5.50
N ALA A 64 -9.80 -6.70 6.41
CA ALA A 64 -10.15 -8.08 6.10
C ALA A 64 -11.27 -8.16 5.06
N ASP A 65 -12.16 -7.17 5.06
CA ASP A 65 -13.26 -7.00 4.12
C ASP A 65 -13.43 -5.50 3.81
N GLU A 66 -13.19 -5.10 2.57
CA GLU A 66 -13.31 -3.72 2.10
C GLU A 66 -14.64 -3.45 1.40
N GLU A 67 -15.32 -4.49 0.94
CA GLU A 67 -16.51 -4.38 0.07
C GLU A 67 -17.79 -4.89 0.74
N GLY A 68 -17.68 -5.75 1.76
CA GLY A 68 -18.80 -6.44 2.36
C GLY A 68 -19.22 -7.67 1.54
N GLN A 69 -20.03 -8.53 2.15
CA GLN A 69 -20.72 -9.57 1.41
C GLN A 69 -21.79 -8.93 0.50
N GLY A 70 -21.67 -9.15 -0.81
CA GLY A 70 -22.69 -8.72 -1.77
C GLY A 70 -24.04 -9.38 -1.48
N VAL A 71 -25.12 -8.60 -1.58
CA VAL A 71 -26.52 -9.04 -1.43
C VAL A 71 -27.28 -8.80 -2.72
N THR A 72 -28.20 -9.71 -3.07
CA THR A 72 -29.09 -9.51 -4.22
C THR A 72 -30.22 -8.57 -3.81
N VAL A 73 -30.38 -7.49 -4.57
CA VAL A 73 -31.44 -6.49 -4.37
C VAL A 73 -32.36 -6.48 -5.58
N ASP A 74 -33.66 -6.38 -5.35
CA ASP A 74 -34.64 -6.21 -6.44
C ASP A 74 -34.39 -4.90 -7.21
N TYR A 75 -34.53 -4.95 -8.53
CA TYR A 75 -34.17 -3.83 -9.40
C TYR A 75 -34.98 -2.56 -9.10
N GLU A 76 -36.28 -2.69 -8.81
CA GLU A 76 -37.14 -1.53 -8.49
C GLU A 76 -36.76 -0.90 -7.15
N THR A 77 -36.38 -1.74 -6.19
CA THR A 77 -35.88 -1.28 -4.88
C THR A 77 -34.60 -0.47 -5.01
N LEU A 78 -33.68 -0.93 -5.88
CA LEU A 78 -32.42 -0.22 -6.16
C LEU A 78 -32.68 1.14 -6.82
N LEU A 79 -33.60 1.21 -7.79
CA LEU A 79 -33.99 2.46 -8.45
C LEU A 79 -34.64 3.45 -7.47
N GLN A 80 -35.47 2.95 -6.55
CA GLN A 80 -36.08 3.79 -5.53
C GLN A 80 -35.04 4.35 -4.56
N ALA A 81 -34.13 3.51 -4.04
CA ALA A 81 -33.04 3.93 -3.16
C ALA A 81 -32.15 5.01 -3.83
N TRP A 82 -31.85 4.85 -5.12
CA TRP A 82 -31.08 5.83 -5.88
C TRP A 82 -31.80 7.18 -6.00
N ARG A 83 -33.10 7.18 -6.33
CA ARG A 83 -33.91 8.42 -6.41
C ARG A 83 -34.00 9.14 -5.06
N GLU A 84 -33.98 8.39 -3.96
CA GLU A 84 -34.03 8.91 -2.60
C GLU A 84 -32.65 9.28 -2.03
N GLY A 85 -31.57 9.08 -2.78
CA GLY A 85 -30.20 9.41 -2.37
C GLY A 85 -29.60 8.46 -1.33
N ARG A 86 -30.21 7.28 -1.14
CA ARG A 86 -29.71 6.23 -0.25
C ARG A 86 -28.70 5.36 -1.01
N VAL A 87 -27.48 5.87 -1.20
CA VAL A 87 -26.39 5.17 -1.90
C VAL A 87 -25.79 4.10 -0.98
N GLY A 88 -25.72 2.86 -1.45
CA GLY A 88 -25.17 1.72 -0.69
C GLY A 88 -26.21 0.86 0.04
N ILE A 89 -27.48 0.97 -0.37
CA ILE A 89 -28.53 -0.03 -0.09
C ILE A 89 -28.68 -0.94 -1.30
#